data_AF-A0A5J5BF67-F1
#
_entry.id   AF-A0A5J5BF67-F1
#
_cell.length_a   1.000
_cell.length_b   1.000
_cell.length_c   1.000
_cell.angle_alpha   90.00
_cell.angle_beta   90.00
_cell.angle_gamma   90.00
#
_symmetry.space_group_name_H-M   'P 1'
#
loop_
_entity.id
_entity.type
_entity.pdbx_description
1 polymer ?
#
loop_
_entity_poly.entity_id
_entity_poly.type
_entity_poly.pdbx_seq_one_letter_code
_entity_poly.pdbx_strand_id
1 'polypeptide(L)'
;MGGIALFFFLATIVATSHAEEIPQQIHLIRPYSGAAGNKIPGLSCLSWRLAVETDNIRDWLVVPEKCEDYVGHYMLGKQYRKDCDTVAYAAIEYAESVKLAGDGKDIWVFDIDETTLSNLPYYARPQVAFGAKAYNSTAFNEWVAEARAPPIPGSLMLYNRLVSQGFKIVFLTGSGESVRQARITNLKKVGYHTWEKLILKKNSESSTTSVVYKSRKRAELEAAGYRIIGNMGDQWSDLLGTNVGNRTFKVPDPIAEVGDGGRDGKRWKHSMILVRLEKDGVALYRAEHFAAAGKAKLPVELAGIVEAEDVFGLLGEEIFGFGEEFEGVALDDVFEVGEAAGFVLDEFGSGA
;
A
#
# COMPACT_ATOMS: atom_id res chain seq x y z
N MET A 1 21.47 59.83 -63.82
CA MET A 1 22.73 60.03 -63.07
C MET A 1 22.32 60.22 -61.62
N GLY A 2 22.66 59.44 -60.61
CA GLY A 2 23.61 58.35 -60.40
C GLY A 2 23.98 58.40 -58.91
N GLY A 3 24.04 57.25 -58.24
CA GLY A 3 24.92 57.04 -57.06
C GLY A 3 24.48 57.54 -55.68
N ILE A 4 23.89 56.62 -54.90
CA ILE A 4 24.30 56.15 -53.56
C ILE A 4 25.25 57.05 -52.74
N ALA A 5 24.85 57.40 -51.51
CA ALA A 5 25.73 57.41 -50.34
C ALA A 5 24.93 57.13 -49.04
N LEU A 6 25.32 56.05 -48.38
CA LEU A 6 24.91 55.50 -47.08
C LEU A 6 25.27 56.44 -45.92
N PHE A 7 24.55 56.43 -44.79
CA PHE A 7 25.13 56.24 -43.43
C PHE A 7 24.04 56.17 -42.34
N PHE A 8 24.35 55.39 -41.31
CA PHE A 8 23.49 54.68 -40.36
C PHE A 8 23.18 55.42 -39.03
N PHE A 9 22.29 54.78 -38.23
CA PHE A 9 22.15 54.79 -36.75
C PHE A 9 21.24 55.89 -36.14
N LEU A 10 20.32 55.66 -35.18
CA LEU A 10 19.99 54.52 -34.31
C LEU A 10 18.55 54.77 -33.78
N ALA A 11 17.63 53.82 -33.92
CA ALA A 11 16.30 53.91 -33.31
C ALA A 11 16.34 53.29 -31.91
N THR A 12 16.26 54.11 -30.87
CA THR A 12 16.04 53.66 -29.49
C THR A 12 14.53 53.53 -29.23
N ILE A 13 13.99 52.32 -29.49
CA ILE A 13 12.68 51.92 -28.96
C ILE A 13 12.92 51.47 -27.51
N VAL A 14 12.48 52.27 -26.55
CA VAL A 14 12.37 51.86 -25.15
C VAL A 14 11.18 50.91 -25.07
N ALA A 15 11.44 49.60 -25.16
CA ALA A 15 10.47 48.58 -24.78
C ALA A 15 10.41 48.57 -23.25
N THR A 16 9.42 49.25 -22.66
CA THR A 16 9.10 49.07 -21.24
C THR A 16 8.50 47.68 -21.08
N SER A 17 9.29 46.75 -20.54
CA SER A 17 8.77 45.48 -20.06
C SER A 17 7.84 45.75 -18.88
N HIS A 18 6.53 45.71 -19.12
CA HIS A 18 5.56 45.50 -18.06
C HIS A 18 5.72 44.07 -17.57
N ALA A 19 6.55 43.89 -16.53
CA ALA A 19 6.47 42.70 -15.71
C ALA A 19 5.14 42.78 -14.95
N GLU A 20 4.16 41.97 -15.37
CA GLU A 20 3.03 41.66 -14.49
C GLU A 20 3.60 41.02 -13.22
N GLU A 21 3.46 41.69 -12.09
CA GLU A 21 3.70 41.10 -10.79
C GLU A 21 2.73 39.93 -10.62
N ILE A 22 3.23 38.70 -10.75
CA ILE A 22 2.53 37.52 -10.25
C ILE A 22 2.41 37.73 -8.74
N PRO A 23 1.21 37.89 -8.16
CA PRO A 23 1.09 37.97 -6.72
C PRO A 23 1.36 36.57 -6.18
N GLN A 24 2.63 36.26 -5.91
CA GLN A 24 3.02 35.07 -5.17
C GLN A 24 2.53 35.26 -3.73
N GLN A 25 1.26 34.95 -3.50
CA GLN A 25 0.75 34.78 -2.16
C GLN A 25 1.39 33.50 -1.61
N ILE A 26 2.58 33.65 -1.02
CA ILE A 26 3.24 32.58 -0.28
C ILE A 26 2.35 32.30 0.93
N HIS A 27 1.50 31.29 0.82
CA HIS A 27 0.79 30.72 1.97
C HIS A 27 1.83 30.04 2.86
N LEU A 28 2.47 30.80 3.73
CA LEU A 28 3.34 30.25 4.77
C LEU A 28 2.56 29.17 5.51
N ILE A 29 3.06 27.94 5.47
CA ILE A 29 2.55 26.84 6.29
C ILE A 29 2.64 27.33 7.73
N ARG A 30 1.49 27.41 8.43
CA ARG A 30 1.44 27.92 9.81
C ARG A 30 2.51 27.21 10.65
N PRO A 31 3.35 27.95 11.41
CA PRO A 31 4.34 27.35 12.28
C PRO A 31 3.70 26.33 13.23
N TYR A 32 4.43 25.24 13.49
CA TYR A 32 4.01 24.10 14.32
C TYR A 32 3.79 24.44 15.82
N SER A 33 3.91 25.72 16.17
CA SER A 33 3.74 26.28 17.50
C SER A 33 2.72 27.41 17.46
N GLY A 34 1.80 27.44 18.43
CA GLY A 34 1.09 28.68 18.73
C GLY A 34 2.07 29.78 19.14
N ALA A 35 1.60 31.03 19.30
CA ALA A 35 2.43 32.18 19.67
C ALA A 35 3.30 31.99 20.95
N ALA A 36 3.05 30.93 21.72
CA ALA A 36 3.77 30.56 22.94
C ALA A 36 4.72 29.33 22.81
N GLY A 37 4.99 28.79 21.60
CA GLY A 37 5.97 27.70 21.44
C GLY A 37 5.50 26.29 21.85
N ASN A 38 4.28 26.16 22.41
CA ASN A 38 3.76 24.88 22.89
C ASN A 38 3.38 23.95 21.73
N LYS A 39 3.86 22.70 21.78
CA LYS A 39 3.38 21.62 20.89
C LYS A 39 1.90 21.38 21.18
N ILE A 40 1.06 21.36 20.14
CA ILE A 40 -0.36 21.02 20.28
C ILE A 40 -0.47 19.53 20.65
N PRO A 41 -0.97 19.17 21.84
CA PRO A 41 -1.17 17.77 22.22
C PRO A 41 -2.10 17.07 21.21
N GLY A 42 -1.77 15.84 20.79
CA GLY A 42 -2.56 15.07 19.83
C GLY A 42 -2.24 15.29 18.34
N LEU A 43 -1.55 16.38 17.95
CA LEU A 43 -1.15 16.61 16.55
C LEU A 43 -0.24 15.49 16.04
N SER A 44 0.59 14.91 16.91
CA SER A 44 1.46 13.78 16.56
C SER A 44 0.69 12.50 16.22
N CYS A 45 -0.50 12.29 16.80
CA CYS A 45 -1.27 11.06 16.57
C CYS A 45 -2.11 11.13 15.29
N LEU A 46 -2.58 12.32 14.93
CA LEU A 46 -3.16 12.55 13.60
C LEU A 46 -2.12 12.39 12.50
N SER A 47 -0.94 12.99 12.66
CA SER A 47 0.17 12.81 11.71
C SER A 47 0.65 11.36 11.65
N TRP A 48 0.70 10.66 12.80
CA TRP A 48 1.02 9.24 12.84
C TRP A 48 -0.02 8.42 12.06
N ARG A 49 -1.32 8.62 12.31
CA ARG A 49 -2.39 7.96 11.56
C ARG A 49 -2.23 8.23 10.06
N LEU A 50 -2.07 9.48 9.66
CA LEU A 50 -1.87 9.81 8.25
C LEU A 50 -0.68 9.05 7.67
N ALA A 51 0.46 9.04 8.36
CA ALA A 51 1.65 8.36 7.89
C ALA A 51 1.48 6.83 7.81
N VAL A 52 0.72 6.21 8.72
CA VAL A 52 0.34 4.78 8.62
C VAL A 52 -0.57 4.55 7.42
N GLU A 53 -1.63 5.33 7.29
CA GLU A 53 -2.62 5.18 6.19
C GLU A 53 -2.00 5.40 4.81
N THR A 54 -0.98 6.25 4.71
CA THR A 54 -0.24 6.51 3.46
C THR A 54 1.03 5.67 3.31
N ASP A 55 1.21 4.62 4.12
CA ASP A 55 2.34 3.68 4.01
C ASP A 55 3.73 4.29 4.24
N ASN A 56 3.81 5.44 4.92
CA ASN A 56 5.07 6.10 5.29
C ASN A 56 5.64 5.57 6.62
N ILE A 57 4.77 5.11 7.52
CA ILE A 57 5.15 4.36 8.72
C ILE A 57 4.64 2.94 8.53
N ARG A 58 5.59 2.00 8.51
CA ARG A 58 5.37 0.57 8.28
C ARG A 58 5.87 -0.25 9.47
N ASP A 59 5.45 -1.50 9.53
CA ASP A 59 5.93 -2.52 10.48
C ASP A 59 5.80 -2.09 11.96
N TRP A 60 4.77 -1.30 12.28
CA TRP A 60 4.42 -0.95 13.64
C TRP A 60 3.63 -2.10 14.29
N LEU A 61 4.01 -2.46 15.52
CA LEU A 61 3.47 -3.66 16.18
C LEU A 61 2.17 -3.39 16.95
N VAL A 62 2.07 -2.18 17.51
CA VAL A 62 0.96 -1.71 18.33
C VAL A 62 0.79 -0.22 18.11
N VAL A 63 -0.45 0.26 18.28
CA VAL A 63 -0.73 1.69 18.35
C VAL A 63 0.14 2.29 19.48
N PRO A 64 0.85 3.41 19.25
CA PRO A 64 1.59 4.07 20.30
C PRO A 64 0.67 4.36 21.49
N GLU A 65 1.07 3.99 22.71
CA GLU A 65 0.22 4.13 23.91
C GLU A 65 -0.34 5.54 24.08
N LYS A 66 0.47 6.57 23.80
CA LYS A 66 0.05 7.98 23.81
C LYS A 66 -1.05 8.35 22.78
N CYS A 67 -1.32 7.47 21.83
CA CYS A 67 -2.30 7.64 20.76
C CYS A 67 -3.54 6.75 20.93
N GLU A 68 -3.62 5.93 21.98
CA GLU A 68 -4.79 5.08 22.28
C GLU A 68 -6.09 5.90 22.26
N ASP A 69 -6.16 6.96 23.05
CA ASP A 69 -7.37 7.81 23.14
C ASP A 69 -7.71 8.45 21.79
N TYR A 70 -6.69 8.90 21.05
CA TYR A 70 -6.89 9.49 19.72
C TYR A 70 -7.49 8.47 18.75
N VAL A 71 -6.91 7.27 18.69
CA VAL A 71 -7.38 6.20 17.80
C VAL A 71 -8.78 5.75 18.21
N GLY A 72 -9.04 5.56 19.50
CA GLY A 72 -10.37 5.25 20.02
C GLY A 72 -11.41 6.29 19.63
N HIS A 73 -11.10 7.59 19.80
CA HIS A 73 -11.97 8.68 19.38
C HIS A 73 -12.21 8.73 17.87
N TYR A 74 -11.19 8.45 17.06
CA TYR A 74 -11.34 8.37 15.61
C TYR A 74 -12.26 7.21 15.21
N MET A 75 -11.99 5.99 15.69
CA MET A 75 -12.70 4.77 15.32
C MET A 75 -14.15 4.75 15.79
N LEU A 76 -14.43 5.24 17.00
CA LEU A 76 -15.80 5.40 17.51
C LEU A 76 -16.51 6.65 16.96
N GLY A 77 -15.74 7.55 16.35
CA GLY A 77 -16.20 8.85 15.91
C GLY A 77 -16.83 8.86 14.52
N LYS A 78 -17.41 10.01 14.17
CA LYS A 78 -17.99 10.23 12.83
C LYS A 78 -16.93 10.28 11.73
N GLN A 79 -15.68 10.59 12.06
CA GLN A 79 -14.62 10.75 11.05
C GLN A 79 -14.28 9.41 10.39
N TYR A 80 -14.07 8.33 11.16
CA TYR A 80 -13.83 6.99 10.59
C TYR A 80 -14.95 6.58 9.62
N ARG A 81 -16.21 6.78 10.02
CA ARG A 81 -17.35 6.51 9.12
C ARG A 81 -17.29 7.31 7.82
N LYS A 82 -17.02 8.62 7.90
CA LYS A 82 -16.91 9.48 6.71
C LYS A 82 -15.74 9.07 5.80
N ASP A 83 -14.62 8.68 6.39
CA ASP A 83 -13.44 8.23 5.65
C ASP A 83 -13.79 6.92 4.90
N CYS A 84 -14.40 5.93 5.56
CA CYS A 84 -14.89 4.70 4.92
C CYS A 84 -15.95 4.97 3.83
N ASP A 85 -16.93 5.84 4.11
CA ASP A 85 -17.98 6.19 3.15
C ASP A 85 -17.39 6.87 1.91
N THR A 86 -16.37 7.73 2.08
CA THR A 86 -15.68 8.40 0.96
C THR A 86 -15.00 7.39 0.04
N VAL A 87 -14.31 6.39 0.61
CA VAL A 87 -13.69 5.30 -0.15
C VAL A 87 -14.74 4.49 -0.90
N ALA A 88 -15.86 4.17 -0.23
CA ALA A 88 -16.98 3.45 -0.85
C ALA A 88 -17.62 4.24 -2.01
N TYR A 89 -17.82 5.56 -1.86
CA TYR A 89 -18.35 6.40 -2.94
C TYR A 89 -17.41 6.44 -4.14
N ALA A 90 -16.10 6.61 -3.93
CA ALA A 90 -15.11 6.57 -5.00
C ALA A 90 -15.10 5.21 -5.73
N ALA A 91 -15.29 4.11 -4.99
CA ALA A 91 -15.41 2.78 -5.54
C ALA A 91 -16.70 2.58 -6.34
N ILE A 92 -17.84 3.09 -5.85
CA ILE A 92 -19.12 3.05 -6.55
C ILE A 92 -19.06 3.84 -7.86
N GLU A 93 -18.53 5.06 -7.83
CA GLU A 93 -18.37 5.91 -9.02
C GLU A 93 -17.50 5.20 -10.07
N TYR A 94 -16.40 4.60 -9.64
CA TYR A 94 -15.56 3.79 -10.52
C TYR A 94 -16.34 2.59 -11.09
N ALA A 95 -17.01 1.80 -10.26
CA ALA A 95 -17.76 0.64 -10.69
C ALA A 95 -18.86 0.99 -11.71
N GLU A 96 -19.54 2.11 -11.52
CA GLU A 96 -20.56 2.64 -12.44
C GLU A 96 -20.00 3.07 -13.80
N SER A 97 -18.72 3.44 -13.86
CA SER A 97 -18.04 3.77 -15.12
C SER A 97 -17.63 2.54 -15.93
N VAL A 98 -17.59 1.35 -15.33
CA VAL A 98 -17.10 0.13 -15.98
C VAL A 98 -18.24 -0.60 -16.72
N LYS A 99 -17.99 -0.92 -17.99
CA LYS A 99 -18.85 -1.83 -18.76
C LYS A 99 -18.41 -3.28 -18.54
N LEU A 100 -19.23 -4.05 -17.83
CA LEU A 100 -18.99 -5.48 -17.64
C LEU A 100 -19.07 -6.25 -18.97
N ALA A 101 -18.29 -7.33 -19.08
CA ALA A 101 -18.30 -8.18 -20.27
C ALA A 101 -19.56 -9.05 -20.37
N GLY A 102 -20.24 -9.29 -19.24
CA GLY A 102 -21.48 -10.07 -19.18
C GLY A 102 -21.29 -11.60 -19.18
N ASP A 103 -20.05 -12.08 -19.15
CA ASP A 103 -19.68 -13.50 -19.07
C ASP A 103 -19.60 -14.05 -17.62
N GLY A 104 -19.87 -13.19 -16.62
CA GLY A 104 -19.78 -13.53 -15.20
C GLY A 104 -18.35 -13.65 -14.68
N LYS A 105 -17.35 -13.11 -15.37
CA LYS A 105 -15.94 -13.18 -14.97
C LYS A 105 -15.38 -11.88 -14.38
N ASP A 106 -16.14 -10.79 -14.42
CA ASP A 106 -15.75 -9.53 -13.77
C ASP A 106 -15.98 -9.61 -12.25
N ILE A 107 -14.88 -9.64 -11.49
CA ILE A 107 -14.90 -9.78 -10.04
C ILE A 107 -14.48 -8.51 -9.32
N TRP A 108 -15.02 -8.37 -8.10
CA TRP A 108 -14.53 -7.43 -7.11
C TRP A 108 -14.04 -8.20 -5.89
N VAL A 109 -12.80 -7.93 -5.49
CA VAL A 109 -12.15 -8.56 -4.33
C VAL A 109 -12.33 -7.68 -3.10
N PHE A 110 -12.73 -8.29 -1.99
CA PHE A 110 -12.82 -7.66 -0.68
C PHE A 110 -11.98 -8.42 0.33
N ASP A 111 -11.21 -7.71 1.17
CA ASP A 111 -10.82 -8.25 2.47
C ASP A 111 -12.04 -8.33 3.43
N ILE A 112 -11.87 -9.03 4.55
CA ILE A 112 -12.90 -9.21 5.58
C ILE A 112 -12.67 -8.33 6.79
N ASP A 113 -11.55 -8.48 7.48
CA ASP A 113 -11.33 -7.89 8.80
C ASP A 113 -11.02 -6.40 8.63
N GLU A 114 -11.72 -5.51 9.33
CA GLU A 114 -11.56 -4.04 9.17
C GLU A 114 -11.85 -3.49 7.76
N THR A 115 -12.25 -4.35 6.81
CA THR A 115 -12.72 -3.99 5.46
C THR A 115 -14.22 -4.17 5.28
N THR A 116 -14.77 -5.36 5.53
CA THR A 116 -16.23 -5.62 5.42
C THR A 116 -16.88 -5.85 6.78
N LEU A 117 -16.18 -6.50 7.69
CA LEU A 117 -16.58 -6.71 9.08
C LEU A 117 -15.69 -5.88 10.00
N SER A 118 -16.31 -5.08 10.86
CA SER A 118 -15.58 -4.31 11.87
C SER A 118 -15.43 -5.13 13.15
N ASN A 119 -14.19 -5.39 13.55
CA ASN A 119 -13.82 -5.96 14.83
C ASN A 119 -13.69 -4.89 15.92
N LEU A 120 -14.13 -3.65 15.67
CA LEU A 120 -14.09 -2.54 16.63
C LEU A 120 -14.66 -2.90 18.02
N PRO A 121 -15.75 -3.69 18.18
CA PRO A 121 -16.18 -4.11 19.52
C PRO A 121 -15.18 -4.99 20.27
N TYR A 122 -14.29 -5.70 19.58
CA TYR A 122 -13.15 -6.39 20.17
C TYR A 122 -12.01 -5.42 20.51
N TYR A 123 -11.63 -4.56 19.57
CA TYR A 123 -10.55 -3.59 19.78
C TYR A 123 -10.85 -2.55 20.86
N ALA A 124 -12.13 -2.19 21.07
CA ALA A 124 -12.55 -1.28 22.14
C ALA A 124 -12.47 -1.90 23.54
N ARG A 125 -12.15 -3.19 23.68
CA ARG A 125 -12.01 -3.83 24.99
C ARG A 125 -10.72 -3.36 25.68
N PRO A 126 -10.69 -3.13 27.01
CA PRO A 126 -9.51 -2.63 27.72
C PRO A 126 -8.23 -3.47 27.54
N GLN A 127 -8.38 -4.77 27.33
CA GLN A 127 -7.26 -5.70 27.10
C GLN A 127 -6.67 -5.61 25.68
N VAL A 128 -7.34 -4.93 24.74
CA VAL A 128 -6.87 -4.68 23.37
C VAL A 128 -6.52 -3.21 23.16
N ALA A 129 -7.24 -2.31 23.84
CA ALA A 129 -6.94 -0.88 23.94
C ALA A 129 -6.76 -0.20 22.57
N PHE A 130 -7.70 -0.44 21.65
CA PHE A 130 -7.65 0.04 20.27
C PHE A 130 -6.33 -0.28 19.55
N GLY A 131 -5.72 -1.43 19.86
CA GLY A 131 -4.46 -1.87 19.27
C GLY A 131 -3.21 -1.39 20.02
N ALA A 132 -3.35 -0.70 21.15
CA ALA A 132 -2.22 -0.28 22.00
C ALA A 132 -1.65 -1.42 22.87
N LYS A 133 -2.30 -2.60 22.88
CA LYS A 133 -1.79 -3.83 23.50
C LYS A 133 -1.43 -4.86 22.44
N ALA A 134 -0.48 -5.74 22.77
CA ALA A 134 -0.01 -6.78 21.86
C ALA A 134 -1.15 -7.71 21.42
N TYR A 135 -1.14 -8.07 20.14
CA TYR A 135 -2.14 -8.93 19.53
C TYR A 135 -2.16 -10.33 20.17
N ASN A 136 -3.36 -10.81 20.52
CA ASN A 136 -3.59 -12.15 21.05
C ASN A 136 -4.49 -12.91 20.08
N SER A 137 -3.89 -13.83 19.32
CA SER A 137 -4.59 -14.61 18.30
C SER A 137 -5.65 -15.54 18.88
N THR A 138 -5.45 -16.09 20.07
CA THR A 138 -6.45 -16.94 20.75
C THR A 138 -7.69 -16.13 21.09
N ALA A 139 -7.52 -14.99 21.76
CA ALA A 139 -8.63 -14.11 22.14
C ALA A 139 -9.36 -13.53 20.92
N PHE A 140 -8.63 -13.21 19.84
CA PHE A 140 -9.24 -12.77 18.60
C PHE A 140 -10.04 -13.88 17.91
N ASN A 141 -9.51 -15.11 17.87
CA ASN A 141 -10.23 -16.25 17.31
C ASN A 141 -11.51 -16.58 18.11
N GLU A 142 -11.48 -16.43 19.43
CA GLU A 142 -12.69 -16.52 20.27
C GLU A 142 -13.71 -15.46 19.86
N TRP A 143 -13.30 -14.20 19.67
CA TRP A 143 -14.17 -13.14 19.16
C TRP A 143 -14.77 -13.47 17.79
N VAL A 144 -13.95 -13.96 16.85
CA VAL A 144 -14.42 -14.35 15.52
C VAL A 144 -15.45 -15.48 15.60
N ALA A 145 -15.25 -16.45 16.50
CA ALA A 145 -16.19 -17.55 16.71
C ALA A 145 -17.57 -17.08 17.22
N GLU A 146 -17.65 -15.90 17.86
CA GLU A 146 -18.93 -15.30 18.26
C GLU A 146 -19.78 -14.84 17.06
N ALA A 147 -19.20 -14.68 15.86
CA ALA A 147 -19.87 -14.35 14.60
C ALA A 147 -20.86 -13.16 14.71
N ARG A 148 -20.43 -12.10 15.41
CA ARG A 148 -21.24 -10.91 15.68
C ARG A 148 -20.55 -9.57 15.37
N ALA A 149 -19.46 -9.59 14.59
CA ALA A 149 -18.83 -8.37 14.11
C ALA A 149 -19.84 -7.57 13.25
N PRO A 150 -20.07 -6.27 13.52
CA PRO A 150 -20.92 -5.43 12.68
C PRO A 150 -20.32 -5.23 11.28
N PRO A 151 -21.14 -4.89 10.27
CA PRO A 151 -20.61 -4.53 8.96
C PRO A 151 -19.97 -3.14 9.02
N ILE A 152 -18.99 -2.90 8.14
CA ILE A 152 -18.57 -1.53 7.80
C ILE A 152 -19.60 -0.97 6.79
N PRO A 153 -20.38 0.07 7.15
CA PRO A 153 -21.54 0.47 6.35
C PRO A 153 -21.19 0.86 4.91
N GLY A 154 -20.12 1.61 4.69
CA GLY A 154 -19.65 1.99 3.36
C GLY A 154 -19.32 0.77 2.47
N SER A 155 -18.63 -0.22 3.02
CA SER A 155 -18.29 -1.46 2.30
C SER A 155 -19.53 -2.30 1.98
N LEU A 156 -20.52 -2.37 2.87
CA LEU A 156 -21.79 -3.04 2.61
C LEU A 156 -22.60 -2.31 1.53
N MET A 157 -22.59 -0.98 1.54
CA MET A 157 -23.21 -0.16 0.50
C MET A 157 -22.58 -0.43 -0.87
N LEU A 158 -21.24 -0.42 -0.96
CA LEU A 158 -20.54 -0.79 -2.19
C LEU A 158 -20.88 -2.20 -2.65
N TYR A 159 -20.83 -3.19 -1.74
CA TYR A 159 -21.18 -4.57 -2.05
C TYR A 159 -22.57 -4.69 -2.70
N ASN A 160 -23.59 -4.07 -2.10
CA ASN A 160 -24.95 -4.09 -2.63
C ASN A 160 -25.02 -3.47 -4.03
N ARG A 161 -24.28 -2.38 -4.25
CA ARG A 161 -24.21 -1.72 -5.56
C ARG A 161 -23.56 -2.62 -6.61
N LEU A 162 -22.42 -3.22 -6.29
CA LEU A 162 -21.70 -4.14 -7.17
C LEU A 162 -22.55 -5.36 -7.56
N VAL A 163 -23.21 -5.98 -6.58
CA VAL A 163 -24.12 -7.11 -6.83
C VAL A 163 -25.26 -6.69 -7.74
N SER A 164 -25.86 -5.50 -7.52
CA SER A 164 -26.94 -4.99 -8.38
C SER A 164 -26.51 -4.73 -9.82
N GLN A 165 -25.22 -4.49 -10.05
CA GLN A 165 -24.63 -4.26 -11.38
C GLN A 165 -24.13 -5.54 -12.06
N GLY A 166 -24.13 -6.68 -11.36
CA GLY A 166 -23.74 -7.98 -11.91
C GLY A 166 -22.28 -8.38 -11.67
N PHE A 167 -21.53 -7.62 -10.87
CA PHE A 167 -20.18 -8.03 -10.43
C PHE A 167 -20.26 -9.33 -9.61
N LYS A 168 -19.21 -10.14 -9.73
CA LYS A 168 -19.00 -11.32 -8.89
C LYS A 168 -18.12 -10.96 -7.70
N ILE A 169 -18.57 -11.27 -6.49
CA ILE A 169 -17.86 -10.88 -5.27
C ILE A 169 -16.93 -11.99 -4.84
N VAL A 170 -15.66 -11.67 -4.57
CA VAL A 170 -14.70 -12.58 -3.96
C VAL A 170 -14.24 -12.01 -2.63
N PHE A 171 -14.43 -12.76 -1.55
CA PHE A 171 -13.82 -12.44 -0.27
C PHE A 171 -12.46 -13.15 -0.16
N LEU A 172 -11.39 -12.41 0.10
CA LEU A 172 -10.02 -12.90 0.25
C LEU A 172 -9.41 -12.38 1.55
N THR A 173 -9.31 -13.23 2.56
CA THR A 173 -8.83 -12.86 3.89
C THR A 173 -7.54 -13.60 4.27
N GLY A 174 -6.72 -12.95 5.10
CA GLY A 174 -5.58 -13.60 5.76
C GLY A 174 -5.97 -14.56 6.89
N SER A 175 -7.23 -14.55 7.32
CA SER A 175 -7.78 -15.45 8.35
C SER A 175 -7.62 -16.93 7.95
N GLY A 176 -7.33 -17.78 8.93
CA GLY A 176 -7.16 -19.22 8.73
C GLY A 176 -8.46 -19.97 8.44
N GLU A 177 -8.38 -21.08 7.70
CA GLU A 177 -9.55 -21.91 7.33
C GLU A 177 -10.43 -22.36 8.51
N SER A 178 -9.87 -22.49 9.72
CA SER A 178 -10.60 -22.88 10.93
C SER A 178 -11.79 -21.98 11.27
N VAL A 179 -11.75 -20.70 10.88
CA VAL A 179 -12.82 -19.73 11.18
C VAL A 179 -13.86 -19.58 10.06
N ARG A 180 -13.76 -20.37 8.98
CA ARG A 180 -14.62 -20.26 7.78
C ARG A 180 -16.11 -20.20 8.13
N GLN A 181 -16.60 -21.12 8.96
CA GLN A 181 -18.03 -21.21 9.25
C GLN A 181 -18.52 -19.99 10.05
N ALA A 182 -17.71 -19.47 10.97
CA ALA A 182 -18.01 -18.26 11.72
C ALA A 182 -18.08 -17.04 10.79
N ARG A 183 -17.14 -16.91 9.84
CA ARG A 183 -17.15 -15.83 8.84
C ARG A 183 -18.36 -15.89 7.92
N ILE A 184 -18.71 -17.06 7.41
CA ILE A 184 -19.93 -17.25 6.59
C ILE A 184 -21.17 -16.82 7.36
N THR A 185 -21.27 -17.26 8.62
CA THR A 185 -22.40 -16.93 9.50
C THR A 185 -22.48 -15.42 9.74
N ASN A 186 -21.35 -14.79 10.06
CA ASN A 186 -21.30 -13.36 10.34
C ASN A 186 -21.62 -12.52 9.10
N LEU A 187 -21.00 -12.81 7.95
CA LEU A 187 -21.23 -12.11 6.68
C LEU A 187 -22.72 -12.13 6.30
N LYS A 188 -23.34 -13.31 6.34
CA LYS A 188 -24.78 -13.45 6.06
C LYS A 188 -25.65 -12.68 7.04
N LYS A 189 -25.30 -12.71 8.34
CA LYS A 189 -26.05 -12.02 9.39
C LYS A 189 -26.09 -10.51 9.19
N VAL A 190 -25.06 -9.93 8.57
CA VAL A 190 -24.92 -8.48 8.41
C VAL A 190 -25.21 -7.96 7.00
N GLY A 191 -25.72 -8.81 6.10
CA GLY A 191 -26.24 -8.38 4.79
C GLY A 191 -25.42 -8.81 3.57
N TYR A 192 -24.30 -9.51 3.75
CA TYR A 192 -23.55 -10.11 2.64
C TYR A 192 -24.13 -11.49 2.34
N HIS A 193 -25.01 -11.61 1.35
CA HIS A 193 -25.80 -12.83 1.14
C HIS A 193 -25.27 -13.75 0.04
N THR A 194 -24.54 -13.20 -0.92
CA THR A 194 -24.00 -13.91 -2.08
C THR A 194 -22.55 -13.52 -2.36
N TRP A 195 -21.75 -14.48 -2.80
CA TRP A 195 -20.39 -14.29 -3.29
C TRP A 195 -20.01 -15.46 -4.19
N GLU A 196 -19.08 -15.22 -5.11
CA GLU A 196 -18.50 -16.20 -6.01
C GLU A 196 -17.54 -17.13 -5.27
N LYS A 197 -16.63 -16.54 -4.48
CA LYS A 197 -15.63 -17.28 -3.70
C LYS A 197 -15.40 -16.64 -2.34
N LEU A 198 -15.13 -17.49 -1.37
CA LEU A 198 -14.62 -17.13 -0.05
C LEU A 198 -13.31 -17.88 0.18
N ILE A 199 -12.20 -17.15 0.14
CA ILE A 199 -10.83 -17.68 0.16
C ILE A 199 -10.22 -17.33 1.53
N LEU A 200 -9.85 -18.38 2.28
CA LEU A 200 -9.18 -18.29 3.57
C LEU A 200 -7.81 -18.99 3.46
N LYS A 201 -6.93 -18.67 4.40
CA LYS A 201 -5.56 -19.18 4.43
C LYS A 201 -5.55 -20.62 4.95
N LYS A 202 -5.05 -21.57 4.16
CA LYS A 202 -4.90 -22.96 4.61
C LYS A 202 -3.76 -23.08 5.60
N ASN A 203 -3.78 -24.12 6.43
CA ASN A 203 -2.70 -24.39 7.41
C ASN A 203 -1.32 -24.52 6.73
N SER A 204 -1.26 -25.13 5.54
CA SER A 204 -0.04 -25.27 4.73
C SER A 204 0.51 -23.93 4.21
N GLU A 205 -0.30 -22.87 4.22
CA GLU A 205 0.07 -21.53 3.76
C GLU A 205 0.38 -20.60 4.95
N SER A 206 0.29 -21.10 6.19
CA SER A 206 0.32 -20.26 7.41
C SER A 206 1.64 -19.53 7.68
N SER A 207 2.74 -19.94 7.06
CA SER A 207 4.06 -19.30 7.12
C SER A 207 4.29 -18.21 6.05
N THR A 208 3.42 -18.13 5.03
CA THR A 208 3.55 -17.11 3.98
C THR A 208 3.16 -15.73 4.50
N THR A 209 3.80 -14.67 4.00
CA THR A 209 3.38 -13.29 4.29
C THR A 209 2.00 -13.00 3.69
N SER A 210 1.34 -11.93 4.13
CA SER A 210 -0.01 -11.62 3.64
C SER A 210 0.04 -11.11 2.20
N VAL A 211 1.03 -10.29 1.84
CA VAL A 211 1.24 -9.84 0.46
C VAL A 211 1.43 -11.03 -0.49
N VAL A 212 2.32 -11.96 -0.16
CA VAL A 212 2.63 -13.12 -1.03
C VAL A 212 1.41 -14.04 -1.14
N TYR A 213 0.75 -14.33 -0.02
CA TYR A 213 -0.45 -15.14 0.00
C TYR A 213 -1.56 -14.53 -0.88
N LYS A 214 -1.90 -13.26 -0.67
CA LYS A 214 -3.00 -12.61 -1.39
C LYS A 214 -2.67 -12.39 -2.86
N SER A 215 -1.42 -12.05 -3.20
CA SER A 215 -0.96 -11.94 -4.60
C SER A 215 -1.16 -13.25 -5.34
N ARG A 216 -0.71 -14.37 -4.77
CA ARG A 216 -0.90 -15.69 -5.38
C ARG A 216 -2.38 -16.05 -5.54
N LYS A 217 -3.23 -15.73 -4.55
CA LYS A 217 -4.67 -15.99 -4.65
C LYS A 217 -5.36 -15.15 -5.72
N ARG A 218 -4.92 -13.90 -5.93
CA ARG A 218 -5.38 -13.09 -7.05
C ARG A 218 -4.89 -13.62 -8.40
N ALA A 219 -3.64 -14.06 -8.49
CA ALA A 219 -3.11 -14.73 -9.68
C ALA A 219 -3.88 -16.03 -10.01
N GLU A 220 -4.22 -16.85 -9.01
CA GLU A 220 -5.06 -18.05 -9.18
C GLU A 220 -6.46 -17.70 -9.74
N LEU A 221 -7.03 -16.54 -9.37
CA LEU A 221 -8.31 -16.07 -9.92
C LEU A 221 -8.17 -15.63 -11.38
N GLU A 222 -7.15 -14.86 -11.71
CA GLU A 222 -6.91 -14.43 -13.10
C GLU A 222 -6.59 -15.61 -14.02
N ALA A 223 -5.78 -16.58 -13.56
CA ALA A 223 -5.52 -17.83 -14.27
C ALA A 223 -6.79 -18.68 -14.48
N ALA A 224 -7.79 -18.56 -13.60
CA ALA A 224 -9.11 -19.15 -13.77
C ALA A 224 -10.06 -18.34 -14.69
N GLY A 225 -9.53 -17.30 -15.35
CA GLY A 225 -10.20 -16.45 -16.32
C GLY A 225 -11.06 -15.34 -15.71
N TYR A 226 -10.93 -15.04 -14.42
CA TYR A 226 -11.59 -13.88 -13.83
C TYR A 226 -10.81 -12.59 -14.15
N ARG A 227 -11.51 -11.45 -14.16
CA ARG A 227 -10.92 -10.11 -14.30
C ARG A 227 -11.16 -9.35 -13.01
N ILE A 228 -10.10 -9.00 -12.30
CA ILE A 228 -10.20 -8.24 -11.05
C ILE A 228 -10.39 -6.76 -11.40
N ILE A 229 -11.63 -6.30 -11.40
CA ILE A 229 -11.94 -4.90 -11.73
C ILE A 229 -11.62 -3.99 -10.54
N GLY A 230 -11.99 -4.42 -9.33
CA GLY A 230 -11.75 -3.67 -8.11
C GLY A 230 -11.24 -4.57 -6.99
N ASN A 231 -10.37 -4.02 -6.15
CA ASN A 231 -9.84 -4.67 -4.96
C ASN A 231 -9.88 -3.69 -3.78
N MET A 232 -10.57 -4.08 -2.72
CA MET A 232 -10.78 -3.25 -1.53
C MET A 232 -10.24 -3.97 -0.30
N GLY A 233 -9.44 -3.26 0.49
CA GLY A 233 -8.79 -3.76 1.68
C GLY A 233 -8.38 -2.61 2.61
N ASP A 234 -8.21 -2.91 3.88
CA ASP A 234 -7.81 -1.97 4.92
C ASP A 234 -6.30 -2.04 5.19
N GLN A 235 -5.61 -3.05 4.67
CA GLN A 235 -4.16 -3.15 4.74
C GLN A 235 -3.54 -2.94 3.36
N TRP A 236 -2.34 -2.36 3.34
CA TRP A 236 -1.57 -2.29 2.10
C TRP A 236 -1.20 -3.69 1.59
N SER A 237 -1.11 -4.69 2.46
CA SER A 237 -0.91 -6.09 2.05
C SER A 237 -2.05 -6.68 1.21
N ASP A 238 -3.23 -6.05 1.22
CA ASP A 238 -4.37 -6.42 0.37
C ASP A 238 -4.25 -5.85 -1.03
N LEU A 239 -3.52 -4.73 -1.17
CA LEU A 239 -3.54 -3.84 -2.33
C LEU A 239 -2.17 -3.73 -3.01
N LEU A 240 -1.12 -4.30 -2.42
CA LEU A 240 0.23 -4.39 -2.97
C LEU A 240 0.54 -5.82 -3.47
N GLY A 241 1.71 -5.95 -4.10
CA GLY A 241 2.16 -7.18 -4.76
C GLY A 241 1.62 -7.28 -6.18
N THR A 242 1.34 -8.49 -6.65
CA THR A 242 0.91 -8.73 -8.04
C THR A 242 -0.60 -8.95 -8.14
N ASN A 243 -1.14 -8.79 -9.35
CA ASN A 243 -2.54 -9.09 -9.70
C ASN A 243 -3.53 -8.32 -8.80
N VAL A 244 -3.23 -7.07 -8.47
CA VAL A 244 -4.05 -6.25 -7.55
C VAL A 244 -5.39 -5.80 -8.16
N GLY A 245 -5.58 -6.05 -9.46
CA GLY A 245 -6.73 -5.63 -10.24
C GLY A 245 -6.58 -4.24 -10.86
N ASN A 246 -7.59 -3.81 -11.60
CA ASN A 246 -7.56 -2.55 -12.35
C ASN A 246 -7.54 -1.31 -11.45
N ARG A 247 -8.16 -1.39 -10.26
CA ARG A 247 -8.15 -0.30 -9.28
C ARG A 247 -8.24 -0.82 -7.84
N THR A 248 -7.46 -0.21 -6.96
CA THR A 248 -7.42 -0.52 -5.53
C THR A 248 -8.10 0.57 -4.69
N PHE A 249 -8.66 0.18 -3.55
CA PHE A 249 -9.36 1.07 -2.62
C PHE A 249 -8.97 0.75 -1.17
N LYS A 250 -8.23 1.67 -0.54
CA LYS A 250 -7.75 1.56 0.84
C LYS A 250 -8.79 2.05 1.84
N VAL A 251 -9.37 1.13 2.61
CA VAL A 251 -10.21 1.45 3.78
C VAL A 251 -9.28 1.88 4.92
N PRO A 252 -9.62 2.89 5.73
CA PRO A 252 -8.76 3.29 6.84
C PRO A 252 -8.73 2.21 7.93
N ASP A 253 -7.55 1.92 8.46
CA ASP A 253 -7.36 1.09 9.65
C ASP A 253 -6.10 1.53 10.44
N PRO A 254 -6.28 2.29 11.53
CA PRO A 254 -5.21 2.65 12.44
C PRO A 254 -5.11 1.76 13.70
N ILE A 255 -5.91 0.69 13.82
CA ILE A 255 -5.93 -0.17 15.01
C ILE A 255 -5.10 -1.45 14.85
N ALA A 256 -4.86 -1.91 13.63
CA ALA A 256 -4.01 -3.05 13.36
C ALA A 256 -3.15 -2.84 12.11
N GLU A 257 -1.93 -3.38 12.14
CA GLU A 257 -1.16 -3.65 10.93
C GLU A 257 -0.94 -5.15 10.83
N VAL A 258 -1.16 -5.70 9.65
CA VAL A 258 -0.68 -7.04 9.33
C VAL A 258 0.77 -6.92 8.91
N GLY A 259 1.68 -6.95 9.89
CA GLY A 259 3.11 -6.98 9.60
C GLY A 259 3.43 -8.22 8.75
N ASP A 260 4.16 -8.02 7.64
CA ASP A 260 4.70 -9.12 6.83
C ASP A 260 5.88 -9.85 7.52
N GLY A 261 6.09 -9.61 8.81
CA GLY A 261 7.12 -10.23 9.66
C GLY A 261 6.61 -11.46 10.42
N GLY A 262 7.28 -12.60 10.23
CA GLY A 262 6.95 -13.88 10.83
C GLY A 262 6.78 -13.88 12.35
N ARG A 263 5.96 -14.82 12.83
CA ARG A 263 5.55 -15.08 14.22
C ARG A 263 6.68 -15.28 15.25
N ASP A 264 7.96 -15.15 14.86
CA ASP A 264 9.13 -15.49 15.67
C ASP A 264 10.02 -14.29 16.01
N GLY A 265 9.54 -13.05 15.84
CA GLY A 265 10.33 -11.85 16.17
C GLY A 265 11.55 -11.64 15.27
N LYS A 266 11.70 -12.43 14.20
CA LYS A 266 12.69 -12.22 13.15
C LYS A 266 12.12 -11.25 12.13
N ARG A 267 12.69 -10.05 12.13
CA ARG A 267 12.37 -8.93 11.23
C ARG A 267 12.93 -9.23 9.84
N TRP A 268 12.07 -9.33 8.84
CA TRP A 268 12.49 -9.24 7.44
C TRP A 268 12.55 -7.75 7.08
N LYS A 269 13.75 -7.24 6.80
CA LYS A 269 13.90 -5.89 6.25
C LYS A 269 13.72 -6.01 4.74
N HIS A 270 12.57 -5.59 4.24
CA HIS A 270 12.40 -5.44 2.80
C HIS A 270 13.10 -4.15 2.37
N SER A 271 14.19 -4.29 1.62
CA SER A 271 14.84 -3.17 0.94
C SER A 271 14.37 -3.19 -0.51
N MET A 272 13.57 -2.18 -0.89
CA MET A 272 13.14 -2.02 -2.28
C MET A 272 14.22 -1.22 -3.02
N ILE A 273 14.93 -1.86 -3.95
CA ILE A 273 15.88 -1.17 -4.84
C ILE A 273 15.13 -0.84 -6.13
N LEU A 274 15.01 0.45 -6.42
CA LEU A 274 14.45 0.96 -7.68
C LEU A 274 15.59 1.07 -8.68
N VAL A 275 15.60 0.20 -9.68
CA VAL A 275 16.57 0.25 -10.77
C VAL A 275 15.87 0.81 -12.00
N ARG A 276 16.40 1.92 -12.53
CA ARG A 276 15.96 2.49 -13.81
C ARG A 276 16.93 2.04 -14.89
N LEU A 277 16.41 1.33 -15.89
CA LEU A 277 17.16 0.92 -17.06
C LEU A 277 17.12 2.06 -18.09
N GLU A 278 18.29 2.61 -18.42
CA GLU A 278 18.44 3.53 -19.55
C GLU A 278 19.15 2.79 -20.70
N LYS A 279 18.93 3.28 -21.92
CA LYS A 279 19.14 2.52 -23.17
C LYS A 279 20.57 2.00 -23.39
N ASP A 280 21.55 2.58 -22.70
CA ASP A 280 22.97 2.23 -22.80
C ASP A 280 23.63 2.11 -21.39
N GLY A 281 22.84 1.77 -20.35
CA GLY A 281 23.39 1.43 -19.02
C GLY A 281 22.47 1.63 -17.82
N VAL A 282 22.87 1.04 -16.68
CA VAL A 282 22.13 1.08 -15.40
C VAL A 282 22.57 2.26 -14.54
N ALA A 283 21.63 3.13 -14.14
CA ALA A 283 21.90 4.24 -13.23
C ALA A 283 21.51 3.88 -11.78
N LEU A 284 22.50 3.73 -10.89
CA LEU A 284 22.29 3.57 -9.45
C LEU A 284 22.25 4.95 -8.77
N TYR A 285 21.15 5.28 -8.11
CA TYR A 285 21.02 6.55 -7.37
C TYR A 285 21.64 6.43 -5.98
N ARG A 286 22.42 7.46 -5.59
CA ARG A 286 23.29 7.47 -4.40
C ARG A 286 22.56 7.19 -3.07
N ALA A 287 23.27 6.50 -2.19
CA ALA A 287 22.86 6.09 -0.84
C ALA A 287 22.59 7.24 0.17
N GLU A 288 22.85 8.50 -0.19
CA GLU A 288 22.79 9.65 0.73
C GLU A 288 21.36 10.07 1.14
N HIS A 289 20.32 9.48 0.55
CA HIS A 289 18.92 9.68 0.97
C HIS A 289 18.44 8.69 2.05
N PHE A 290 19.29 7.75 2.50
CA PHE A 290 18.94 6.75 3.52
C PHE A 290 19.78 6.92 4.78
N ALA A 291 19.65 8.08 5.44
CA ALA A 291 20.30 8.32 6.72
C ALA A 291 19.57 7.64 7.88
N ALA A 292 20.05 6.42 8.17
CA ALA A 292 20.34 5.85 9.50
C ALA A 292 19.21 5.40 10.45
N ALA A 293 19.24 4.09 10.78
CA ALA A 293 19.59 3.65 12.14
C ALA A 293 20.09 2.18 12.16
N GLY A 294 21.38 1.99 12.44
CA GLY A 294 21.95 0.70 12.87
C GLY A 294 22.94 0.06 11.90
N LYS A 295 24.22 0.47 12.00
CA LYS A 295 25.45 -0.19 11.51
C LYS A 295 25.28 -1.16 10.34
N ALA A 296 25.19 -0.64 9.12
CA ALA A 296 25.67 -1.34 7.92
C ALA A 296 26.81 -0.50 7.34
N LYS A 297 28.01 -1.06 7.27
CA LYS A 297 29.06 -0.55 6.39
C LYS A 297 28.77 -1.14 5.02
N LEU A 298 28.07 -0.40 4.16
CA LEU A 298 28.09 -0.64 2.72
C LEU A 298 28.81 0.56 2.09
N PRO A 299 30.13 0.48 1.86
CA PRO A 299 30.81 1.44 1.01
C PRO A 299 30.90 0.82 -0.38
N VAL A 300 29.86 0.97 -1.20
CA VAL A 300 30.01 0.80 -2.65
C VAL A 300 29.91 2.20 -3.25
N GLU A 301 31.05 2.87 -3.35
CA GLU A 301 31.21 4.04 -4.22
C GLU A 301 31.36 3.52 -5.65
N LEU A 302 30.25 3.27 -6.34
CA LEU A 302 30.25 3.11 -7.79
C LEU A 302 29.66 4.37 -8.41
N ALA A 303 30.55 5.29 -8.78
CA ALA A 303 30.24 6.35 -9.72
C ALA A 303 30.63 5.86 -11.12
N GLY A 304 29.68 5.33 -11.89
CA GLY A 304 29.92 4.87 -13.26
C GLY A 304 28.72 4.17 -13.89
N ILE A 305 28.75 4.06 -15.23
CA ILE A 305 27.85 3.24 -16.03
C ILE A 305 28.44 1.82 -16.08
N VAL A 306 27.65 0.81 -15.76
CA VAL A 306 28.05 -0.61 -15.78
C VAL A 306 27.09 -1.38 -16.70
N GLU A 307 27.62 -2.32 -17.48
CA GLU A 307 26.84 -3.21 -18.34
C GLU A 307 25.91 -4.09 -17.49
N ALA A 308 24.68 -4.31 -17.94
CA ALA A 308 23.61 -4.93 -17.13
C ALA A 308 23.93 -6.37 -16.69
N GLU A 309 24.70 -7.09 -17.49
CA GLU A 309 25.14 -8.47 -17.25
C GLU A 309 26.10 -8.56 -16.05
N ASP A 310 26.96 -7.56 -15.89
CA ASP A 310 27.96 -7.50 -14.81
C ASP A 310 27.36 -7.06 -13.47
N VAL A 311 26.22 -6.35 -13.48
CA VAL A 311 25.54 -5.86 -12.26
C VAL A 311 25.01 -7.01 -11.41
N PHE A 312 24.43 -8.04 -12.04
CA PHE A 312 23.96 -9.22 -11.32
C PHE A 312 25.11 -10.12 -10.85
N GLY A 313 26.21 -10.20 -11.61
CA GLY A 313 27.43 -10.88 -11.17
C GLY A 313 28.04 -10.22 -9.92
N LEU A 314 28.15 -8.90 -9.92
CA LEU A 314 28.67 -8.11 -8.79
C LEU A 314 27.78 -8.20 -7.54
N LEU A 315 26.45 -8.10 -7.71
CA LEU A 315 25.50 -8.29 -6.61
C LEU A 315 25.49 -9.74 -6.12
N GLY A 316 25.68 -10.71 -7.03
CA GLY A 316 25.77 -12.13 -6.75
C GLY A 316 26.96 -12.50 -5.86
N GLU A 317 28.16 -12.05 -6.24
CA GLU A 317 29.40 -12.35 -5.54
C GLU A 317 29.49 -11.70 -4.15
N GLU A 318 29.11 -10.43 -4.01
CA GLU A 318 29.20 -9.73 -2.71
C GLU A 318 28.10 -10.12 -1.71
N ILE A 319 26.89 -10.48 -2.16
CA ILE A 319 25.75 -10.77 -1.28
C ILE A 319 25.68 -12.27 -0.94
N PHE A 320 25.98 -13.15 -1.89
CA PHE A 320 25.78 -14.60 -1.72
C PHE A 320 27.08 -15.39 -1.58
N GLY A 321 28.25 -14.82 -1.91
CA GLY A 321 29.56 -15.44 -1.64
C GLY A 321 29.85 -16.73 -2.41
N PHE A 322 29.24 -16.94 -3.58
CA PHE A 322 29.50 -18.09 -4.45
C PHE A 322 30.13 -17.66 -5.77
N GLY A 323 31.21 -18.34 -6.18
CA GLY A 323 31.92 -18.11 -7.44
C GLY A 323 31.63 -19.17 -8.49
N GLU A 324 30.36 -19.37 -8.87
CA GLU A 324 30.01 -20.19 -10.03
C GLU A 324 28.98 -19.49 -10.92
N GLU A 325 29.19 -19.61 -12.24
CA GLU A 325 28.42 -18.99 -13.32
C GLU A 325 26.93 -19.33 -13.24
N PHE A 326 26.09 -18.30 -13.11
CA PHE A 326 24.67 -18.41 -13.42
C PHE A 326 24.48 -18.39 -14.93
N GLU A 327 23.96 -19.47 -15.52
CA GLU A 327 23.37 -19.43 -16.87
C GLU A 327 22.11 -18.54 -16.81
N GLY A 328 22.27 -17.27 -17.20
CA GLY A 328 21.20 -16.27 -17.23
C GLY A 328 20.29 -16.40 -18.46
N VAL A 329 19.01 -16.10 -18.27
CA VAL A 329 18.08 -15.76 -19.36
C VAL A 329 18.48 -14.39 -19.89
N ALA A 330 18.64 -14.26 -21.22
CA ALA A 330 19.01 -13.00 -21.86
C ALA A 330 17.92 -11.93 -21.63
N LEU A 331 18.35 -10.72 -21.27
CA LEU A 331 17.47 -9.62 -20.87
C LEU A 331 16.57 -9.11 -22.02
N ASP A 332 16.98 -9.34 -23.26
CA ASP A 332 16.29 -8.94 -24.48
C ASP A 332 14.90 -9.59 -24.62
N ASP A 333 14.69 -10.73 -23.94
CA ASP A 333 13.46 -11.52 -24.05
C ASP A 333 12.36 -11.08 -23.06
N VAL A 334 12.63 -10.14 -22.14
CA VAL A 334 11.74 -9.88 -21.00
C VAL A 334 11.20 -8.43 -20.90
N PHE A 335 11.90 -7.39 -21.37
CA PHE A 335 11.47 -5.99 -21.12
C PHE A 335 11.76 -4.99 -22.26
N GLU A 336 10.91 -3.98 -22.42
CA GLU A 336 11.13 -2.84 -23.33
C GLU A 336 11.81 -1.64 -22.61
N VAL A 337 12.62 -0.88 -23.34
CA VAL A 337 13.37 0.29 -22.84
C VAL A 337 12.45 1.33 -22.18
N GLY A 338 12.66 1.60 -20.90
CA GLY A 338 11.95 2.64 -20.14
C GLY A 338 11.16 2.15 -18.92
N GLU A 339 11.12 0.84 -18.67
CA GLU A 339 10.47 0.26 -17.50
C GLU A 339 11.35 0.36 -16.24
N ALA A 340 10.70 0.60 -15.09
CA ALA A 340 11.34 0.55 -13.78
C ALA A 340 11.02 -0.81 -13.14
N ALA A 341 12.05 -1.55 -12.74
CA ALA A 341 11.90 -2.81 -12.03
C ALA A 341 12.20 -2.60 -10.54
N GLY A 342 11.29 -3.05 -9.68
CA GLY A 342 11.51 -3.15 -8.24
C GLY A 342 11.91 -4.57 -7.88
N PHE A 343 13.11 -4.76 -7.35
CA PHE A 343 13.52 -6.05 -6.79
C PHE A 343 13.29 -6.05 -5.28
N VAL A 344 12.69 -7.14 -4.78
CA VAL A 344 12.59 -7.41 -3.34
C VAL A 344 13.72 -8.37 -3.01
N LEU A 345 14.72 -7.90 -2.26
CA LEU A 345 15.79 -8.73 -1.74
C LEU A 345 15.46 -9.13 -0.29
N ASP A 346 15.35 -10.43 -0.06
CA ASP A 346 15.19 -11.00 1.28
C ASP A 346 16.57 -11.23 1.90
N GLU A 347 16.96 -10.44 2.91
CA GLU A 347 18.13 -10.77 3.74
C GLU A 347 17.79 -11.96 4.65
N PHE A 348 18.39 -13.12 4.40
CA PHE A 348 18.41 -14.20 5.38
C PHE A 348 19.22 -13.76 6.59
N GLY A 349 18.54 -13.58 7.73
CA GLY A 349 19.17 -13.21 8.99
C GLY A 349 20.36 -14.12 9.30
N SER A 350 21.53 -13.51 9.44
CA SER A 350 22.77 -14.20 9.78
C SER A 350 22.62 -14.96 11.10
N GLY A 351 22.91 -16.25 11.05
CA GLY A 351 23.02 -17.08 12.23
C GLY A 351 24.23 -16.68 13.06
N ALA A 352 23.99 -16.43 14.35
CA ALA A 352 24.93 -16.64 15.44
C ALA A 352 24.20 -17.36 16.56
#